data_AF-A0AAP2E368-F1
#
_entry.id   AF-A0AAP2E368-F1
#
_cell.length_a   1.000
_cell.length_b   1.000
_cell.length_c   1.000
_cell.angle_alpha   90.00
_cell.angle_beta   90.00
_cell.angle_gamma   90.00
#
_symmetry.space_group_name_H-M   'P 1'
#
loop_
_entity.id
_entity.type
_entity.pdbx_description
1 polymer ?
#
loop_
_entity_poly.entity_id
_entity_poly.type
_entity_poly.pdbx_seq_one_letter_code
_entity_poly.pdbx_strand_id
1 'polypeptide(L)'
;MSTFINLGLVSLNKRLAEVDIILQEARQHSDDNADLYNSLCRSAQVLLCAHFEGYVKDLVKNALEDINLYSDFRSSRSALKRRHCAYFVRVNAEEKDSKEHNKRVLELISEFEGLNAKFKKEIFSYSDNQNPKTSVLDKIAEQFGVKNFFKQLKKSNLDLVFSNTHTENLQLCQEIETLMLQRTSVYPYQTDLGYLEIDSEKSDSDNLWDVFISDFLKRRHGIAHGAELESTVGHSTIENDKTKIKVLLYAFTSFICIESNPANYTAVL
;
A
#
# COMPACT_ATOMS: atom_id res chain seq x y z
N MET A 1 22.48 7.38 4.80
CA MET A 1 21.45 8.09 4.01
C MET A 1 20.19 7.26 4.13
N SER A 2 19.05 7.83 4.51
CA SER A 2 17.81 7.05 4.61
C SER A 2 17.23 6.77 3.22
N THR A 3 16.53 5.65 3.04
CA THR A 3 15.87 5.29 1.78
C THR A 3 14.65 6.17 1.52
N PHE A 4 14.22 6.28 0.26
CA PHE A 4 12.98 6.98 -0.11
C PHE A 4 11.76 6.32 0.52
N ILE A 5 11.74 4.98 0.63
CA ILE A 5 10.68 4.26 1.35
C ILE A 5 10.61 4.70 2.81
N ASN A 6 11.74 4.75 3.51
CA ASN A 6 11.77 5.17 4.91
C ASN A 6 11.28 6.61 5.08
N LEU A 7 11.72 7.53 4.20
CA LEU A 7 11.22 8.91 4.17
C LEU A 7 9.72 8.96 3.88
N GLY A 8 9.23 8.08 3.00
CA GLY A 8 7.81 7.90 2.70
C GLY A 8 6.99 7.47 3.91
N LEU A 9 7.48 6.52 4.70
CA LEU A 9 6.86 6.07 5.96
C LEU A 9 6.80 7.18 7.01
N VAL A 10 7.90 7.93 7.18
CA VAL A 10 7.92 9.11 8.06
C VAL A 10 6.90 10.16 7.62
N SER A 11 6.78 10.39 6.31
CA SER A 11 5.77 11.30 5.73
C SER A 11 4.35 10.79 5.92
N LEU A 12 4.10 9.48 5.75
CA LEU A 12 2.80 8.85 6.04
C LEU A 12 2.38 9.09 7.49
N ASN A 13 3.27 8.87 8.45
CA ASN A 13 2.94 9.02 9.86
C ASN A 13 2.59 10.48 10.21
N LYS A 14 3.29 11.45 9.62
CA LYS A 14 2.94 12.88 9.75
C LYS A 14 1.56 13.19 9.17
N ARG A 15 1.27 12.71 7.96
CA ARG A 15 -0.05 12.88 7.31
C ARG A 15 -1.18 12.26 8.14
N LEU A 16 -0.99 11.05 8.67
CA LEU A 16 -1.99 10.42 9.52
C LEU A 16 -2.17 11.14 10.87
N ALA A 17 -1.13 11.79 11.40
CA ALA A 17 -1.25 12.63 12.59
C ALA A 17 -2.07 13.91 12.34
N GLU A 18 -2.16 14.41 11.10
CA GLU A 18 -3.07 15.52 10.77
C GLU A 18 -4.53 15.12 10.95
N VAL A 19 -4.88 13.87 10.64
CA VAL A 19 -6.22 13.31 10.90
C VAL A 19 -6.52 13.29 12.40
N ASP A 20 -5.52 13.00 13.24
CA ASP A 20 -5.69 12.96 14.69
C ASP A 20 -6.02 14.30 15.30
N ILE A 21 -5.45 15.38 14.76
CA ILE A 21 -5.78 16.75 15.18
C ILE A 21 -7.26 17.03 14.93
N ILE A 22 -7.78 16.65 13.75
CA ILE A 22 -9.19 16.87 13.40
C ILE A 22 -10.11 16.00 14.28
N LEU A 23 -9.74 14.75 14.54
CA LEU A 23 -10.54 13.85 15.38
C LEU A 23 -10.55 14.29 16.85
N GLN A 24 -9.43 14.81 17.35
CA GLN A 24 -9.35 15.36 18.70
C GLN A 24 -10.25 16.58 18.84
N GLU A 25 -10.27 17.47 17.86
CA GLU A 25 -11.18 18.63 17.85
C GLU A 25 -12.63 18.17 17.76
N ALA A 26 -12.95 17.23 16.86
CA ALA A 26 -14.31 16.69 16.73
C ALA A 26 -14.83 16.16 18.07
N ARG A 27 -14.00 15.39 18.79
CA ARG A 27 -14.37 14.84 20.09
C ARG A 27 -14.74 15.91 21.13
N GLN A 28 -14.15 17.09 21.09
CA GLN A 28 -14.47 18.17 22.03
C GLN A 28 -15.86 18.78 21.80
N HIS A 29 -16.40 18.66 20.57
CA HIS A 29 -17.68 19.25 20.18
C HIS A 29 -18.79 18.20 20.03
N SER A 30 -18.58 16.94 20.44
CA SER A 30 -19.54 15.86 20.20
C SER A 30 -20.89 16.09 20.87
N ASP A 31 -20.88 16.74 22.03
CA ASP A 31 -22.07 16.91 22.88
C ASP A 31 -22.67 18.32 22.75
N ASP A 32 -21.88 19.29 22.27
CA ASP A 32 -22.21 20.71 22.32
C ASP A 32 -22.51 21.34 20.94
N ASN A 33 -21.95 20.80 19.85
CA ASN A 33 -22.13 21.35 18.51
C ASN A 33 -22.12 20.25 17.44
N ALA A 34 -23.29 19.67 17.18
CA ALA A 34 -23.48 18.58 16.22
C ALA A 34 -23.05 18.96 14.79
N ASP A 35 -23.30 20.20 14.35
CA ASP A 35 -22.96 20.65 12.99
C ASP A 35 -21.44 20.73 12.79
N LEU A 36 -20.73 21.28 13.78
CA LEU A 36 -19.27 21.34 13.77
C LEU A 36 -18.68 19.93 13.87
N TYR A 37 -19.17 19.12 14.80
CA TYR A 37 -18.75 17.72 14.97
C TYR A 37 -18.87 16.93 13.66
N ASN A 38 -20.04 17.00 13.01
CA ASN A 38 -20.30 16.31 11.76
C ASN A 38 -19.38 16.80 10.63
N SER A 39 -19.13 18.12 10.57
CA SER A 39 -18.24 18.71 9.57
C SER A 39 -16.78 18.29 9.75
N LEU A 40 -16.30 18.21 10.99
CA LEU A 40 -14.96 17.73 11.32
C LEU A 40 -14.82 16.23 11.00
N CYS A 41 -15.78 15.39 11.38
CA CYS A 41 -15.79 13.97 11.05
C CYS A 41 -15.73 13.72 9.53
N ARG A 42 -16.57 14.42 8.75
CA ARG A 42 -16.52 14.33 7.28
C ARG A 42 -15.17 14.73 6.71
N SER A 43 -14.59 15.82 7.24
CA SER A 43 -13.28 16.31 6.81
C SER A 43 -12.18 15.29 7.11
N ALA A 44 -12.18 14.70 8.31
CA ALA A 44 -11.24 13.64 8.70
C ALA A 44 -11.36 12.40 7.81
N GLN A 45 -12.59 11.95 7.50
CA GLN A 45 -12.82 10.81 6.61
C GLN A 45 -12.27 11.05 5.20
N VAL A 46 -12.51 12.24 4.62
CA VAL A 46 -12.01 12.60 3.29
C VAL A 46 -10.48 12.68 3.29
N LEU A 47 -9.90 13.32 4.31
CA LEU A 47 -8.46 13.47 4.45
C LEU A 47 -7.76 12.11 4.62
N LEU A 48 -8.32 11.23 5.44
CA LEU A 48 -7.80 9.87 5.63
C LEU A 48 -7.78 9.08 4.32
N CYS A 49 -8.84 9.14 3.52
CA CYS A 49 -8.85 8.52 2.20
C CYS A 49 -7.82 9.14 1.25
N ALA A 50 -7.64 10.46 1.28
CA ALA A 50 -6.66 11.15 0.44
C ALA A 50 -5.22 10.75 0.80
N HIS A 51 -4.91 10.63 2.09
CA HIS A 51 -3.60 10.16 2.56
C HIS A 51 -3.34 8.70 2.20
N PHE A 52 -4.35 7.83 2.32
CA PHE A 52 -4.27 6.44 1.88
C PHE A 52 -3.93 6.34 0.39
N GLU A 53 -4.69 7.03 -0.47
CA GLU A 53 -4.43 7.03 -1.92
C GLU A 53 -3.07 7.64 -2.27
N GLY A 54 -2.72 8.76 -1.64
CA GLY A 54 -1.45 9.45 -1.85
C GLY A 54 -0.25 8.57 -1.52
N TYR A 55 -0.29 7.89 -0.36
CA TYR A 55 0.82 7.03 0.04
C TYR A 55 1.01 5.82 -0.86
N VAL A 56 -0.07 5.20 -1.36
CA VAL A 56 0.05 4.07 -2.31
C VAL A 56 0.79 4.52 -3.58
N LYS A 57 0.55 5.73 -4.07
CA LYS A 57 1.27 6.31 -5.23
C LYS A 57 2.73 6.62 -4.88
N ASP A 58 2.96 7.24 -3.72
CA ASP A 58 4.30 7.56 -3.24
C ASP A 58 5.15 6.29 -3.05
N LEU A 59 4.55 5.21 -2.55
CA LEU A 59 5.22 3.95 -2.26
C LEU A 59 5.86 3.35 -3.52
N VAL A 60 5.10 3.28 -4.62
CA VAL A 60 5.61 2.76 -5.91
C VAL A 60 6.77 3.63 -6.40
N LYS A 61 6.61 4.95 -6.35
CA LYS A 61 7.66 5.90 -6.75
C LYS A 61 8.93 5.70 -5.90
N ASN A 62 8.79 5.71 -4.59
CA ASN A 62 9.88 5.61 -3.64
C ASN A 62 10.66 4.29 -3.80
N ALA A 63 9.95 3.16 -3.96
CA ALA A 63 10.58 1.86 -4.20
C ALA A 63 11.47 1.88 -5.46
N LEU A 64 10.95 2.44 -6.55
CA LEU A 64 11.70 2.54 -7.81
C LEU A 64 12.87 3.52 -7.72
N GLU A 65 12.71 4.63 -6.98
CA GLU A 65 13.81 5.58 -6.72
C GLU A 65 14.94 4.93 -5.91
N ASP A 66 14.61 4.14 -4.89
CA ASP A 66 15.59 3.37 -4.12
C ASP A 66 16.30 2.32 -4.97
N ILE A 67 15.57 1.54 -5.78
CA ILE A 67 16.18 0.59 -6.73
C ILE A 67 17.12 1.33 -7.69
N ASN A 68 16.68 2.45 -8.25
CA ASN A 68 17.47 3.23 -9.19
C ASN A 68 18.72 3.86 -8.55
N LEU A 69 18.67 4.19 -7.26
CA LEU A 69 19.78 4.83 -6.55
C LEU A 69 20.80 3.80 -6.03
N TYR A 70 20.33 2.69 -5.46
CA TYR A 70 21.16 1.74 -4.71
C TYR A 70 21.37 0.39 -5.41
N SER A 71 20.69 0.16 -6.53
CA SER A 71 20.74 -1.09 -7.29
C SER A 71 20.81 -0.82 -8.80
N ASP A 72 20.74 -1.90 -9.58
CA ASP A 72 20.73 -1.86 -11.03
C ASP A 72 19.60 -2.69 -11.64
N PHE A 73 19.30 -2.43 -12.92
CA PHE A 73 18.27 -3.17 -13.63
C PHE A 73 18.54 -4.67 -13.64
N ARG A 74 19.80 -5.06 -13.81
CA ARG A 74 20.23 -6.45 -13.96
C ARG A 74 19.94 -7.29 -12.73
N SER A 75 20.28 -6.77 -11.56
CA SER A 75 20.08 -7.40 -10.26
C SER A 75 18.64 -7.34 -9.76
N SER A 76 17.78 -6.54 -10.39
CA SER A 76 16.36 -6.44 -10.04
C SER A 76 15.60 -7.75 -10.35
N ARG A 77 14.49 -7.97 -9.63
CA ARG A 77 13.66 -9.17 -9.82
C ARG A 77 13.02 -9.23 -11.21
N SER A 78 12.75 -10.46 -11.66
CA SER A 78 12.21 -10.72 -13.00
C SER A 78 10.85 -10.07 -13.25
N ALA A 79 9.99 -9.96 -12.23
CA ALA A 79 8.70 -9.28 -12.33
C ALA A 79 8.84 -7.80 -12.71
N LEU A 80 9.70 -7.06 -12.00
CA LEU A 80 10.02 -5.66 -12.29
C LEU A 80 10.58 -5.49 -13.72
N LYS A 81 11.57 -6.32 -14.09
CA LYS A 81 12.18 -6.29 -15.43
C LYS A 81 11.14 -6.54 -16.53
N ARG A 82 10.33 -7.58 -16.38
CA ARG A 82 9.26 -7.93 -17.33
C ARG A 82 8.21 -6.83 -17.42
N ARG A 83 7.77 -6.27 -16.30
CA ARG A 83 6.80 -5.17 -16.29
C ARG A 83 7.34 -3.95 -17.04
N HIS A 84 8.57 -3.56 -16.76
CA HIS A 84 9.22 -2.43 -17.41
C HIS A 84 9.31 -2.66 -18.94
N CYS A 85 9.82 -3.81 -19.37
CA CYS A 85 10.02 -4.08 -20.80
C CYS A 85 8.70 -4.28 -21.55
N ALA A 86 7.71 -4.96 -20.95
CA ALA A 86 6.40 -5.19 -21.56
C ALA A 86 5.64 -3.89 -21.88
N TYR A 87 5.93 -2.79 -21.18
CA TYR A 87 5.35 -1.48 -21.49
C TYR A 87 5.73 -0.97 -22.88
N PHE A 88 6.95 -1.27 -23.34
CA PHE A 88 7.45 -0.84 -24.64
C PHE A 88 7.09 -1.80 -25.78
N VAL A 89 6.85 -3.08 -25.47
CA VAL A 89 6.42 -4.09 -26.43
C VAL A 89 4.90 -4.03 -26.56
N ARG A 90 4.38 -2.99 -27.23
CA ARG A 90 2.94 -2.84 -27.48
C ARG A 90 2.47 -3.92 -28.45
N VAL A 91 1.49 -4.71 -28.02
CA VAL A 91 0.79 -5.70 -28.83
C VAL A 91 -0.73 -5.56 -28.63
N ASN A 92 -1.50 -6.08 -29.58
CA ASN A 92 -2.96 -6.16 -29.41
C ASN A 92 -3.30 -7.13 -28.27
N ALA A 93 -4.49 -6.99 -27.68
CA ALA A 93 -4.90 -7.80 -26.52
C ALA A 93 -4.86 -9.31 -26.77
N GLU A 94 -5.12 -9.75 -28.01
CA GLU A 94 -5.10 -11.16 -28.44
C GLU A 94 -3.68 -11.74 -28.51
N GLU A 95 -2.67 -10.89 -28.66
CA GLU A 95 -1.25 -11.28 -28.77
C GLU A 95 -0.50 -11.11 -27.44
N LYS A 96 -1.16 -10.50 -26.44
CA LYS A 96 -0.64 -10.38 -25.09
C LYS A 96 -0.37 -11.79 -24.56
N ASP A 97 0.83 -11.98 -24.02
CA ASP A 97 1.32 -13.28 -23.53
C ASP A 97 1.57 -14.36 -24.61
N SER A 98 1.49 -14.00 -25.90
CA SER A 98 1.96 -14.89 -26.98
C SER A 98 3.45 -15.22 -26.84
N LYS A 99 3.88 -16.33 -27.45
CA LYS A 99 5.30 -16.74 -27.48
C LYS A 99 6.19 -15.64 -28.07
N GLU A 100 5.71 -14.96 -29.12
CA GLU A 100 6.42 -13.87 -29.78
C GLU A 100 6.51 -12.62 -28.90
N HIS A 101 5.41 -12.21 -28.25
CA HIS A 101 5.43 -11.12 -27.27
C HIS A 101 6.44 -11.39 -26.15
N ASN A 102 6.39 -12.59 -25.56
CA ASN A 102 7.30 -12.97 -24.50
C ASN A 102 8.77 -12.99 -24.95
N LYS A 103 9.03 -13.45 -26.18
CA LYS A 103 10.37 -13.42 -26.77
C LYS A 103 10.89 -11.98 -26.88
N ARG A 104 10.11 -11.05 -27.43
CA ARG A 104 10.49 -9.63 -27.54
C ARG A 104 10.73 -8.97 -26.19
N VAL A 105 9.92 -9.31 -25.19
CA VAL A 105 10.12 -8.82 -23.82
C VAL A 105 11.46 -9.31 -23.25
N LEU A 106 11.82 -10.58 -23.47
CA LEU A 106 13.09 -11.14 -23.01
C LEU A 106 14.30 -10.54 -23.74
N GLU A 107 14.19 -10.30 -25.04
CA GLU A 107 15.21 -9.60 -25.83
C GLU A 107 15.44 -8.18 -25.29
N LEU A 108 14.36 -7.43 -25.02
CA LEU A 108 14.47 -6.09 -24.46
C LEU A 108 15.05 -6.08 -23.03
N ILE A 109 14.73 -7.10 -22.22
CA ILE A 109 15.37 -7.28 -20.91
C ILE A 109 16.87 -7.42 -21.08
N SER A 110 17.33 -8.29 -21.98
CA SER A 110 18.76 -8.52 -22.22
C SER A 110 19.49 -7.22 -22.59
N GLU A 111 18.90 -6.41 -23.46
CA GLU A 111 19.46 -5.10 -23.84
C GLU A 111 19.50 -4.13 -22.64
N PHE A 112 18.42 -4.06 -21.86
CA PHE A 112 18.33 -3.14 -20.71
C PHE A 112 19.23 -3.56 -19.54
N GLU A 113 19.53 -4.85 -19.39
CA GLU A 113 20.54 -5.35 -18.46
C GLU A 113 21.94 -4.86 -18.84
N GLY A 114 22.27 -4.81 -20.13
CA GLY A 114 23.54 -4.28 -20.63
C GLY A 114 23.67 -2.76 -20.47
N LEU A 115 22.55 -2.03 -20.59
CA LEU A 115 22.52 -0.56 -20.50
C LEU A 115 22.28 -0.02 -19.08
N ASN A 116 21.98 -0.89 -18.11
CA ASN A 116 21.54 -0.53 -16.75
C ASN A 116 20.38 0.51 -16.76
N ALA A 117 19.30 0.17 -17.47
CA ALA A 117 18.15 1.06 -17.61
C ALA A 117 17.51 1.41 -16.25
N LYS A 118 17.15 2.68 -16.04
CA LYS A 118 16.44 3.10 -14.82
C LYS A 118 14.93 2.89 -14.95
N PHE A 119 14.30 2.37 -13.91
CA PHE A 119 12.85 2.21 -13.86
C PHE A 119 12.15 3.57 -13.83
N LYS A 120 11.06 3.68 -14.58
CA LYS A 120 10.22 4.89 -14.65
C LYS A 120 8.90 4.65 -13.95
N LYS A 121 8.52 5.52 -13.02
CA LYS A 121 7.28 5.38 -12.22
C LYS A 121 6.03 5.31 -13.08
N GLU A 122 6.02 5.97 -14.24
CA GLU A 122 4.89 6.04 -15.16
C GLU A 122 4.53 4.65 -15.72
N ILE A 123 5.48 3.71 -15.71
CA ILE A 123 5.29 2.33 -16.18
C ILE A 123 4.61 1.45 -15.12
N PHE A 124 4.80 1.80 -13.85
CA PHE A 124 4.24 1.11 -12.68
C PHE A 124 3.04 1.85 -12.09
N SER A 125 2.67 2.98 -12.67
CA SER A 125 1.51 3.75 -12.26
C SER A 125 0.24 3.04 -12.72
N TYR A 126 -0.75 2.97 -11.84
CA TYR A 126 -2.13 2.69 -12.23
C TYR A 126 -2.78 4.00 -12.72
N SER A 127 -3.85 3.90 -13.51
CA SER A 127 -4.44 5.09 -14.15
C SER A 127 -4.82 6.17 -13.14
N ASP A 128 -4.46 7.41 -13.45
CA ASP A 128 -4.91 8.58 -12.70
C ASP A 128 -6.42 8.52 -12.49
N ASN A 129 -6.87 8.71 -11.24
CA ASN A 129 -8.27 8.67 -10.78
C ASN A 129 -8.88 7.30 -10.45
N GLN A 130 -8.13 6.20 -10.46
CA GLN A 130 -8.66 4.95 -9.88
C GLN A 130 -8.57 4.96 -8.35
N ASN A 131 -9.70 4.63 -7.71
CA ASN A 131 -9.74 4.42 -6.27
C ASN A 131 -8.87 3.22 -5.88
N PRO A 132 -8.12 3.28 -4.75
CA PRO A 132 -7.28 2.18 -4.25
C PRO A 132 -8.13 1.04 -3.65
N LYS A 133 -9.01 0.46 -4.47
CA LYS A 133 -9.76 -0.77 -4.15
C LYS A 133 -8.77 -1.93 -4.03
N THR A 134 -9.18 -3.01 -3.39
CA THR A 134 -8.35 -4.20 -3.22
C THR A 134 -7.83 -4.77 -4.54
N SER A 135 -8.67 -4.84 -5.57
CA SER A 135 -8.26 -5.24 -6.92
C SER A 135 -7.24 -4.30 -7.58
N VAL A 136 -7.19 -3.02 -7.20
CA VAL A 136 -6.17 -2.08 -7.69
C VAL A 136 -4.86 -2.31 -6.93
N LEU A 137 -4.93 -2.47 -5.61
CA LEU A 137 -3.77 -2.77 -4.77
C LEU A 137 -3.12 -4.11 -5.12
N ASP A 138 -3.90 -5.17 -5.37
CA ASP A 138 -3.39 -6.46 -5.89
C ASP A 138 -2.64 -6.26 -7.22
N LYS A 139 -3.21 -5.50 -8.16
CA LYS A 139 -2.56 -5.20 -9.44
C LYS A 139 -1.26 -4.42 -9.27
N ILE A 140 -1.15 -3.55 -8.27
CA ILE A 140 0.10 -2.85 -7.96
C ILE A 140 1.12 -3.85 -7.41
N ALA A 141 0.72 -4.69 -6.47
CA ALA A 141 1.58 -5.73 -5.88
C ALA A 141 2.12 -6.70 -6.96
N GLU A 142 1.27 -7.11 -7.90
CA GLU A 142 1.61 -7.99 -9.02
C GLU A 142 2.69 -7.41 -9.92
N GLN A 143 2.73 -6.08 -10.10
CA GLN A 143 3.77 -5.43 -10.90
C GLN A 143 5.17 -5.55 -10.27
N PHE A 144 5.23 -5.71 -8.95
CA PHE A 144 6.48 -5.99 -8.22
C PHE A 144 6.77 -7.49 -8.13
N GLY A 145 5.76 -8.35 -8.35
CA GLY A 145 5.90 -9.81 -8.32
C GLY A 145 5.08 -10.49 -7.23
N VAL A 146 4.36 -9.74 -6.41
CA VAL A 146 3.50 -10.27 -5.34
C VAL A 146 2.19 -10.73 -5.94
N LYS A 147 1.90 -12.04 -5.86
CA LYS A 147 0.64 -12.61 -6.37
C LYS A 147 -0.39 -12.72 -5.26
N ASN A 148 -1.63 -12.32 -5.54
CA ASN A 148 -2.78 -12.45 -4.64
C ASN A 148 -2.49 -11.87 -3.24
N PHE A 149 -2.06 -10.61 -3.15
CA PHE A 149 -1.69 -9.96 -1.89
C PHE A 149 -2.81 -10.07 -0.85
N PHE A 150 -4.06 -9.76 -1.19
CA PHE A 150 -5.18 -9.89 -0.24
C PHE A 150 -5.47 -11.33 0.16
N LYS A 151 -5.20 -12.32 -0.71
CA LYS A 151 -5.32 -13.73 -0.33
C LYS A 151 -4.29 -14.11 0.72
N GLN A 152 -3.08 -13.58 0.64
CA GLN A 152 -2.05 -13.80 1.65
C GLN A 152 -2.43 -13.14 2.98
N LEU A 153 -3.04 -11.95 2.94
CA LEU A 153 -3.56 -11.30 4.16
C LEU A 153 -4.66 -12.09 4.86
N LYS A 154 -5.60 -12.68 4.11
CA LYS A 154 -6.67 -13.54 4.68
C LYS A 154 -6.13 -14.74 5.45
N LYS A 155 -4.96 -15.21 5.06
CA LYS A 155 -4.25 -16.31 5.70
C LYS A 155 -3.34 -15.85 6.84
N SER A 156 -3.30 -14.56 7.14
CA SER A 156 -2.43 -13.96 8.14
C SER A 156 -3.19 -13.63 9.42
N ASN A 157 -2.46 -13.22 10.44
CA ASN A 157 -3.02 -12.66 11.67
C ASN A 157 -3.35 -11.17 11.58
N LEU A 158 -3.17 -10.53 10.41
CA LEU A 158 -3.65 -9.15 10.21
C LEU A 158 -5.17 -9.03 10.19
N ASP A 159 -5.90 -10.10 9.89
CA ASP A 159 -7.37 -10.09 10.01
C ASP A 159 -7.83 -9.91 11.47
N LEU A 160 -6.96 -10.18 12.45
CA LEU A 160 -7.25 -9.92 13.86
C LEU A 160 -7.56 -8.45 14.11
N VAL A 161 -7.09 -7.52 13.26
CA VAL A 161 -7.41 -6.10 13.37
C VAL A 161 -8.92 -5.81 13.33
N PHE A 162 -9.72 -6.73 12.78
CA PHE A 162 -11.18 -6.62 12.73
C PHE A 162 -11.88 -7.15 13.98
N SER A 163 -11.24 -8.03 14.75
CA SER A 163 -11.78 -8.63 15.97
C SER A 163 -11.17 -8.09 17.27
N ASN A 164 -9.97 -7.52 17.18
CA ASN A 164 -9.22 -6.98 18.31
C ASN A 164 -9.90 -5.74 18.90
N THR A 165 -9.59 -5.49 20.17
CA THR A 165 -9.87 -4.23 20.84
C THR A 165 -9.06 -3.09 20.24
N HIS A 166 -9.49 -1.85 20.51
CA HIS A 166 -8.77 -0.66 20.07
C HIS A 166 -7.31 -0.64 20.59
N THR A 167 -7.10 -0.99 21.86
CA THR A 167 -5.76 -1.03 22.47
C THR A 167 -4.83 -2.04 21.81
N GLU A 168 -5.32 -3.26 21.54
CA GLU A 168 -4.55 -4.29 20.86
C GLU A 168 -4.15 -3.85 19.45
N ASN A 169 -5.08 -3.20 18.73
CA ASN A 169 -4.80 -2.66 17.40
C ASN A 169 -3.78 -1.53 17.40
N LEU A 170 -3.82 -0.65 18.41
CA LEU A 170 -2.81 0.38 18.57
C LEU A 170 -1.43 -0.22 18.84
N GLN A 171 -1.35 -1.22 19.72
CA GLN A 171 -0.10 -1.89 20.03
C GLN A 171 0.50 -2.57 18.80
N LEU A 172 -0.31 -3.38 18.10
CA LEU A 172 0.10 -4.02 16.83
C LEU A 172 0.61 -2.97 15.83
N CYS A 173 -0.08 -1.85 15.71
CA CYS A 173 0.30 -0.79 14.79
C CYS A 173 1.65 -0.14 15.16
N GLN A 174 1.92 0.10 16.44
CA GLN A 174 3.19 0.67 16.93
C GLN A 174 4.36 -0.30 16.75
N GLU A 175 4.14 -1.59 16.99
CA GLU A 175 5.13 -2.64 16.78
C GLU A 175 5.54 -2.72 15.30
N ILE A 176 4.54 -2.79 14.39
CA ILE A 176 4.80 -2.81 12.95
C ILE A 176 5.46 -1.51 12.47
N GLU A 177 5.03 -0.35 12.98
CA GLU A 177 5.64 0.96 12.63
C GLU A 177 7.13 0.99 12.96
N THR A 178 7.48 0.64 14.21
CA THR A 178 8.87 0.63 14.69
C THR A 178 9.72 -0.30 13.84
N LEU A 179 9.19 -1.51 13.60
CA LEU A 179 9.82 -2.52 12.78
C LEU A 179 10.08 -2.02 11.34
N MET A 180 9.08 -1.42 10.70
CA MET A 180 9.17 -0.93 9.34
C MET A 180 10.13 0.26 9.20
N LEU A 181 10.10 1.20 10.14
CA LEU A 181 11.04 2.33 10.13
C LEU A 181 12.49 1.85 10.28
N GLN A 182 12.74 0.87 11.16
CA GLN A 182 14.08 0.30 11.32
C GLN A 182 14.53 -0.43 10.04
N ARG A 183 13.70 -1.37 9.56
CA ARG A 183 14.03 -2.30 8.46
C ARG A 183 14.13 -1.65 7.09
N THR A 184 13.55 -0.47 6.92
CA THR A 184 13.61 0.30 5.67
C THR A 184 14.70 1.36 5.65
N SER A 185 15.39 1.62 6.77
CA SER A 185 16.35 2.73 6.87
C SER A 185 17.55 2.63 5.93
N VAL A 186 17.89 1.42 5.47
CA VAL A 186 19.00 1.13 4.55
C VAL A 186 18.53 0.17 3.46
N TYR A 187 19.09 0.33 2.25
CA TYR A 187 18.88 -0.59 1.13
C TYR A 187 20.10 -1.54 0.97
N PRO A 188 19.90 -2.84 0.66
CA PRO A 188 18.64 -3.56 0.54
C PRO A 188 17.88 -3.62 1.87
N TYR A 189 16.55 -3.61 1.80
CA TYR A 189 15.68 -3.58 2.97
C TYR A 189 15.78 -4.87 3.76
N GLN A 190 15.89 -4.76 5.09
CA GLN A 190 15.90 -5.90 6.01
C GLN A 190 14.48 -6.30 6.42
N THR A 191 13.56 -6.37 5.46
CA THR A 191 12.15 -6.63 5.72
C THR A 191 11.80 -8.10 5.52
N ASP A 192 11.02 -8.66 6.45
CA ASP A 192 10.35 -9.96 6.33
C ASP A 192 8.84 -9.82 6.61
N LEU A 193 8.13 -10.93 6.43
CA LEU A 193 6.70 -11.06 6.69
C LEU A 193 6.39 -11.89 7.94
N GLY A 194 7.38 -12.11 8.83
CA GLY A 194 7.23 -13.00 9.98
C GLY A 194 6.10 -12.56 10.91
N TYR A 195 5.96 -11.25 11.11
CA TYR A 195 4.89 -10.65 11.92
C TYR A 195 3.48 -10.84 11.35
N LEU A 196 3.36 -11.21 10.06
CA LEU A 196 2.05 -11.52 9.47
C LEU A 196 1.55 -12.89 9.92
N GLU A 197 2.45 -13.80 10.32
CA GLU A 197 2.10 -15.17 10.71
C GLU A 197 1.16 -15.84 9.68
N ILE A 198 1.56 -15.81 8.41
CA ILE A 198 0.79 -16.39 7.30
C ILE A 198 0.72 -17.90 7.47
N ASP A 199 -0.48 -18.42 7.66
CA ASP A 199 -0.79 -19.83 7.77
C ASP A 199 -1.45 -20.34 6.49
N SER A 200 -0.72 -21.20 5.75
CA SER A 200 -1.21 -21.79 4.51
C SER A 200 -2.42 -22.71 4.71
N GLU A 201 -2.57 -23.31 5.89
CA GLU A 201 -3.63 -24.25 6.26
C GLU A 201 -4.93 -23.53 6.66
N LYS A 202 -4.82 -22.27 7.08
CA LYS A 202 -5.98 -21.42 7.37
C LYS A 202 -6.89 -21.36 6.15
N SER A 203 -8.18 -21.67 6.36
CA SER A 203 -9.21 -21.53 5.33
C SER A 203 -9.26 -20.08 4.86
N ASP A 204 -9.55 -19.85 3.57
CA ASP A 204 -9.78 -18.49 3.08
C ASP A 204 -10.89 -17.86 3.96
N SER A 205 -10.50 -16.90 4.80
CA SER A 205 -11.40 -16.19 5.72
C SER A 205 -12.37 -15.32 4.93
N ASP A 206 -13.39 -14.83 5.64
CA ASP A 206 -14.32 -13.85 5.09
C ASP A 206 -13.58 -12.65 4.49
N ASN A 207 -14.22 -12.01 3.52
CA ASN A 207 -13.60 -10.98 2.70
C ASN A 207 -13.48 -9.61 3.42
N LEU A 208 -13.01 -9.61 4.66
CA LEU A 208 -13.05 -8.47 5.59
C LEU A 208 -12.34 -7.24 5.04
N TRP A 209 -11.17 -7.40 4.43
CA TRP A 209 -10.45 -6.30 3.79
C TRP A 209 -11.18 -5.70 2.59
N ASP A 210 -11.79 -6.53 1.73
CA ASP A 210 -12.55 -6.03 0.58
C ASP A 210 -13.78 -5.26 1.04
N VAL A 211 -14.51 -5.79 2.03
CA VAL A 211 -15.67 -5.13 2.63
C VAL A 211 -15.25 -3.80 3.26
N PHE A 212 -14.22 -3.83 4.11
CA PHE A 212 -13.70 -2.65 4.78
C PHE A 212 -13.28 -1.55 3.80
N ILE A 213 -12.44 -1.86 2.82
CA ILE A 213 -11.94 -0.88 1.85
C ILE A 213 -13.08 -0.36 0.96
N SER A 214 -14.03 -1.22 0.59
CA SER A 214 -15.19 -0.81 -0.20
C SER A 214 -16.06 0.17 0.57
N ASP A 215 -16.39 -0.12 1.83
CA ASP A 215 -17.19 0.76 2.68
C ASP A 215 -16.45 2.06 2.98
N PHE A 216 -15.15 1.98 3.29
CA PHE A 216 -14.28 3.14 3.52
C PHE A 216 -14.27 4.10 2.33
N LEU A 217 -14.10 3.59 1.11
CA LEU A 217 -14.09 4.40 -0.10
C LEU A 217 -15.48 4.91 -0.49
N LYS A 218 -16.53 4.15 -0.17
CA LYS A 218 -17.93 4.53 -0.39
C LYS A 218 -18.33 5.71 0.49
N ARG A 219 -17.92 5.74 1.77
CA ARG A 219 -18.15 6.87 2.69
C ARG A 219 -17.59 8.18 2.13
N ARG A 220 -16.32 8.18 1.70
CA ARG A 220 -15.72 9.37 1.04
C ARG A 220 -16.50 9.80 -0.19
N HIS A 221 -16.96 8.86 -1.02
CA HIS A 221 -17.76 9.19 -2.20
C HIS A 221 -19.12 9.81 -1.82
N GLY A 222 -19.80 9.26 -0.81
CA GLY A 222 -21.05 9.81 -0.28
C GLY A 222 -20.90 11.24 0.23
N ILE A 223 -19.83 11.50 0.99
CA ILE A 223 -19.48 12.85 1.48
C ILE A 223 -19.18 13.80 0.31
N ALA A 224 -18.31 13.40 -0.63
CA ALA A 224 -17.88 14.25 -1.74
C ALA A 224 -19.02 14.66 -2.69
N HIS A 225 -20.05 13.81 -2.82
CA HIS A 225 -21.24 14.09 -3.63
C HIS A 225 -22.40 14.70 -2.84
N GLY A 226 -22.22 15.01 -1.55
CA GLY A 226 -23.26 15.62 -0.71
C GLY A 226 -24.44 14.69 -0.39
N ALA A 227 -24.28 13.38 -0.58
CA ALA A 227 -25.30 12.39 -0.21
C ALA A 227 -25.33 12.12 1.30
N GLU A 228 -24.24 12.44 2.01
CA GLU A 228 -24.10 12.30 3.47
C GLU A 228 -23.88 13.69 4.12
N LEU A 229 -24.97 14.45 4.33
CA LEU A 229 -24.95 15.76 5.00
C LEU A 229 -25.07 15.67 6.53
N GLU A 230 -25.56 14.55 7.05
CA GLU A 230 -25.49 14.17 8.47
C GLU A 230 -24.41 13.07 8.57
N SER A 231 -23.49 13.18 9.54
CA SER A 231 -22.39 12.20 9.62
C SER A 231 -22.93 10.84 10.00
N THR A 232 -22.86 9.86 9.10
CA THR A 232 -23.17 8.46 9.44
C THR A 232 -22.08 7.81 10.29
N VAL A 233 -20.93 8.48 10.46
CA VAL A 233 -19.74 7.91 11.09
C VAL A 233 -19.13 8.87 12.12
N GLY A 234 -19.01 8.39 13.35
CA GLY A 234 -18.40 9.15 14.44
C GLY A 234 -16.87 9.08 14.46
N HIS A 235 -16.25 10.00 15.21
CA HIS A 235 -14.79 10.10 15.34
C HIS A 235 -14.12 8.76 15.72
N SER A 236 -14.72 7.96 16.61
CA SER A 236 -14.18 6.66 17.04
C SER A 236 -14.12 5.63 15.91
N THR A 237 -15.07 5.67 14.97
CA THR A 237 -15.04 4.78 13.79
C THR A 237 -13.93 5.22 12.84
N ILE A 238 -13.76 6.51 12.60
CA ILE A 238 -12.69 7.04 11.74
C ILE A 238 -11.32 6.72 12.36
N GLU A 239 -11.18 6.81 13.68
CA GLU A 239 -9.97 6.43 14.40
C GLU A 239 -9.63 4.94 14.20
N ASN A 240 -10.62 4.06 14.32
CA ASN A 240 -10.44 2.64 14.05
C ASN A 240 -10.11 2.35 12.58
N ASP A 241 -10.74 3.05 11.64
CA ASP A 241 -10.43 2.93 10.22
C ASP A 241 -9.00 3.37 9.93
N LYS A 242 -8.54 4.47 10.55
CA LYS A 242 -7.16 4.96 10.43
C LYS A 242 -6.16 3.89 10.87
N THR A 243 -6.40 3.23 12.00
CA THR A 243 -5.53 2.15 12.49
C THR A 243 -5.49 0.96 11.51
N LYS A 244 -6.64 0.52 10.99
CA LYS A 244 -6.72 -0.55 9.99
C LYS A 244 -6.00 -0.18 8.68
N ILE A 245 -6.18 1.05 8.19
CA ILE A 245 -5.47 1.56 7.02
C ILE A 245 -3.96 1.59 7.26
N LYS A 246 -3.52 2.04 8.44
CA LYS A 246 -2.10 2.11 8.78
C LYS A 246 -1.46 0.72 8.79
N VAL A 247 -2.11 -0.27 9.42
CA VAL A 247 -1.69 -1.68 9.40
C VAL A 247 -1.60 -2.22 7.97
N LEU A 248 -2.64 -2.01 7.15
CA LEU A 248 -2.66 -2.43 5.75
C LEU A 248 -1.51 -1.81 4.95
N LEU A 249 -1.24 -0.51 5.13
CA LEU A 249 -0.19 0.20 4.40
C LEU A 249 1.20 -0.30 4.80
N TYR A 250 1.43 -0.64 6.06
CA TYR A 250 2.69 -1.25 6.48
C TYR A 250 2.88 -2.64 5.89
N ALA A 251 1.84 -3.49 5.94
CA ALA A 251 1.86 -4.80 5.32
C ALA A 251 2.19 -4.70 3.83
N PHE A 252 1.45 -3.85 3.11
CA PHE A 252 1.66 -3.59 1.70
C PHE A 252 3.08 -3.10 1.41
N THR A 253 3.59 -2.17 2.22
CA THR A 253 4.97 -1.69 2.12
C THR A 253 5.99 -2.81 2.32
N SER A 254 5.78 -3.72 3.29
CA SER A 254 6.69 -4.85 3.52
C SER A 254 6.83 -5.74 2.29
N PHE A 255 5.70 -6.09 1.67
CA PHE A 255 5.68 -6.86 0.43
C PHE A 255 6.43 -6.16 -0.71
N ILE A 256 6.19 -4.86 -0.90
CA ILE A 256 6.88 -4.07 -1.92
C ILE A 256 8.38 -3.99 -1.63
N CYS A 257 8.80 -3.79 -0.38
CA CYS A 257 10.22 -3.78 0.01
C CYS A 257 10.92 -5.10 -0.34
N ILE A 258 10.33 -6.23 0.03
CA ILE A 258 10.90 -7.57 -0.24
C ILE A 258 11.11 -7.78 -1.74
N GLU A 259 10.12 -7.44 -2.56
CA GLU A 259 10.21 -7.58 -4.01
C GLU A 259 11.09 -6.52 -4.69
N SER A 260 11.37 -5.41 -4.00
CA SER A 260 12.26 -4.35 -4.48
C SER A 260 13.74 -4.62 -4.19
N ASN A 261 14.06 -5.59 -3.32
CA ASN A 261 15.44 -6.01 -3.09
C ASN A 261 16.02 -6.73 -4.31
N PRO A 262 17.36 -6.75 -4.48
CA PRO A 262 18.02 -7.50 -5.53
C PRO A 262 17.62 -8.99 -5.50
N ALA A 263 17.56 -9.64 -6.66
CA ALA A 263 17.11 -11.02 -6.80
C ALA A 263 17.96 -12.04 -6.01
N ASN A 264 19.24 -11.72 -5.77
CA ASN A 264 20.16 -12.55 -5.01
C ASN A 264 20.21 -12.18 -3.52
N TYR A 265 19.36 -11.25 -3.06
CA TYR A 265 19.32 -10.86 -1.66
C TYR A 265 18.60 -11.92 -0.84
N THR A 266 19.33 -12.53 0.08
CA THR A 266 18.77 -13.33 1.18
C THR A 266 18.87 -12.49 2.44
N ALA A 267 17.75 -12.22 3.10
CA ALA A 267 17.78 -11.58 4.40
C ALA A 267 18.60 -12.46 5.36
N VAL A 268 19.66 -11.90 5.94
CA VAL A 268 20.38 -12.56 7.04
C VAL A 268 19.51 -12.38 8.27
N LEU A 269 18.79 -13.45 8.65
CA LEU A 269 18.03 -13.53 9.91
C LEU A 269 18.98 -13.79 11.08
#